data_AF-A0A4Q3HU78-F1
#
_entry.id   AF-A0A4Q3HU78-F1
#
_cell.length_a   1.000
_cell.length_b   1.000
_cell.length_c   1.000
_cell.angle_alpha   90.00
_cell.angle_beta   90.00
_cell.angle_gamma   90.00
#
_symmetry.space_group_name_H-M   'P 1'
#
loop_
_entity.id
_entity.type
_entity.pdbx_description
1 polymer ?
#
loop_
_entity_poly.entity_id
_entity_poly.type
_entity_poly.pdbx_seq_one_letter_code
_entity_poly.pdbx_strand_id
1 'polypeptide(L)'
;MISASPTLSDFRLERVDFADLPGWAADDPSPLYEAMRACAAHIRNVKPYRKGSLGLEARELADLFEQAAPFADASAARTFFEQRCTPFRILKHNDEQGFVTAFYEPEVDVSDVSEGLFTHP
;
A
#
# COMPACT_ATOMS: atom_id res chain seq x y z
N MET A 1 -14.33 -37.52 14.71
CA MET A 1 -14.54 -36.46 13.71
C MET A 1 -13.34 -35.54 13.76
N ILE A 2 -12.48 -35.59 12.74
CA ILE A 2 -11.32 -34.70 12.64
C ILE A 2 -11.88 -33.32 12.26
N SER A 3 -11.79 -32.38 13.19
CA SER A 3 -12.08 -30.97 12.92
C SER A 3 -11.02 -30.46 11.96
N ALA A 4 -11.39 -30.18 10.72
CA ALA A 4 -10.50 -29.54 9.77
C ALA A 4 -10.16 -28.14 10.31
N SER A 5 -8.89 -27.91 10.63
CA SER A 5 -8.37 -26.56 10.88
C SER A 5 -8.65 -25.68 9.66
N PRO A 6 -9.01 -24.40 9.81
CA PRO A 6 -9.16 -23.50 8.67
C PRO A 6 -7.83 -23.44 7.90
N THR A 7 -7.87 -23.74 6.61
CA THR A 7 -6.75 -23.57 5.68
C THR A 7 -6.45 -22.08 5.55
N LEU A 8 -5.58 -21.55 6.42
CA LEU A 8 -4.83 -20.32 6.22
C LEU A 8 -3.82 -20.64 5.11
N SER A 9 -3.98 -20.29 3.83
CA SER A 9 -4.17 -18.95 3.28
C SER A 9 -4.55 -19.07 1.79
N ASP A 10 -5.41 -18.19 1.26
CA ASP A 10 -5.79 -18.15 -0.17
C ASP A 10 -4.65 -17.75 -1.13
N PHE A 11 -3.44 -17.54 -0.59
CA PHE A 11 -2.25 -17.14 -1.32
C PHE A 11 -0.98 -17.64 -0.62
N ARG A 12 0.12 -17.71 -1.37
CA ARG A 12 1.49 -17.93 -0.89
C ARG A 12 2.35 -16.71 -1.23
N LEU A 13 3.40 -16.50 -0.44
CA LEU A 13 4.42 -15.47 -0.69
C LEU A 13 5.68 -16.14 -1.23
N GLU A 14 6.18 -15.66 -2.35
CA GLU A 14 7.46 -16.06 -2.92
C GLU A 14 8.40 -14.86 -2.85
N ARG A 15 9.53 -15.01 -2.14
CA ARG A 15 10.56 -13.97 -2.10
C ARG A 15 11.17 -13.83 -3.49
N VAL A 16 11.29 -12.60 -3.97
CA VAL A 16 11.94 -12.25 -5.24
C VAL A 16 13.00 -11.18 -5.00
N ASP A 17 13.83 -10.91 -6.00
CA ASP A 17 14.75 -9.77 -5.95
C ASP A 17 14.11 -8.54 -6.60
N PHE A 18 14.60 -7.34 -6.27
CA PHE A 18 14.13 -6.10 -6.91
C PHE A 18 14.37 -6.11 -8.43
N ALA A 19 15.40 -6.82 -8.90
CA ALA A 19 15.67 -7.02 -10.32
C ALA A 19 14.59 -7.85 -11.04
N ASP A 20 13.81 -8.65 -10.31
CA ASP A 20 12.73 -9.46 -10.85
C ASP A 20 11.41 -8.68 -10.97
N LEU A 21 11.34 -7.47 -10.41
CA LEU A 21 10.16 -6.62 -10.48
C LEU A 21 10.10 -5.89 -11.84
N PRO A 22 9.12 -6.21 -12.71
CA PRO A 22 9.03 -5.58 -14.02
C PRO A 22 8.83 -4.06 -13.87
N GLY A 23 9.71 -3.28 -14.51
CA GLY A 23 9.64 -1.82 -14.51
C GLY A 23 10.35 -1.13 -13.33
N TRP A 24 10.79 -1.87 -12.30
CA TRP A 24 11.40 -1.27 -11.10
C TRP A 24 12.57 -0.33 -11.40
N ALA A 25 13.49 -0.73 -12.29
CA ALA A 25 14.65 0.08 -12.64
C ALA A 25 14.30 1.45 -13.29
N ALA A 26 13.11 1.57 -13.88
CA ALA A 26 12.63 2.79 -14.53
C ALA A 26 11.62 3.57 -13.67
N ASP A 27 11.14 3.00 -12.57
CA ASP A 27 10.12 3.61 -11.71
C ASP A 27 10.68 4.79 -10.90
N ASP A 28 9.82 5.77 -10.59
CA ASP A 28 10.16 6.92 -9.73
C ASP A 28 9.33 6.91 -8.44
N PRO A 29 9.85 6.27 -7.37
CA PRO A 29 9.17 6.25 -6.09
C PRO A 29 9.45 7.50 -5.23
N SER A 30 10.16 8.52 -5.74
CA SER A 30 10.46 9.74 -4.96
C SER A 30 9.22 10.47 -4.41
N PRO A 31 8.05 10.50 -5.10
CA PRO A 31 6.85 11.14 -4.56
C PRO A 31 6.25 10.44 -3.33
N LEU A 32 6.64 9.19 -3.03
CA LEU A 32 6.08 8.42 -1.91
C LEU A 32 6.45 8.99 -0.54
N TYR A 33 7.49 9.83 -0.44
CA TYR A 33 7.98 10.35 0.83
C TYR A 33 6.88 11.05 1.65
N GLU A 34 6.11 11.95 1.03
CA GLU A 34 5.06 12.70 1.74
C GLU A 34 3.95 11.78 2.25
N ALA A 35 3.57 10.77 1.46
CA ALA A 35 2.58 9.78 1.86
C ALA A 35 3.07 8.91 3.02
N MET A 36 4.34 8.47 2.97
CA MET A 36 4.97 7.70 4.05
C MET A 36 5.03 8.50 5.35
N ARG A 37 5.46 9.77 5.27
CA ARG A 37 5.50 10.69 6.41
C ARG A 37 4.11 10.91 7.02
N ALA A 38 3.09 11.13 6.19
CA ALA A 38 1.71 11.28 6.64
C ALA A 38 1.19 10.00 7.32
N CYS A 39 1.47 8.82 6.76
CA CYS A 39 1.09 7.54 7.34
C CYS A 39 1.75 7.30 8.70
N ALA A 40 3.06 7.56 8.82
CA ALA A 40 3.79 7.43 10.09
C ALA A 40 3.16 8.32 11.17
N ALA A 41 2.90 9.59 10.83
CA ALA A 41 2.25 10.52 11.75
C ALA A 41 0.85 10.06 12.18
N HIS A 42 0.05 9.49 11.27
CA HIS A 42 -1.26 8.93 11.60
C HIS A 42 -1.15 7.75 12.57
N ILE A 43 -0.26 6.78 12.27
CA ILE A 43 -0.07 5.59 13.09
C ILE A 43 0.37 5.96 14.51
N ARG A 44 1.27 6.93 14.65
CA ARG A 44 1.82 7.36 15.95
C ARG A 44 0.86 8.22 16.77
N ASN A 45 0.15 9.13 16.12
CA ASN A 45 -0.53 10.23 16.82
C ASN A 45 -2.06 10.14 16.78
N VAL A 46 -2.63 9.30 15.91
CA VAL A 46 -4.09 9.18 15.74
C VAL A 46 -4.55 7.79 16.16
N LYS A 47 -4.21 6.76 15.37
CA LYS A 47 -4.50 5.37 15.69
C LYS A 47 -3.71 4.42 14.78
N PRO A 48 -3.35 3.23 15.25
CA PRO A 48 -2.75 2.21 14.40
C PRO A 48 -3.75 1.67 13.38
N TYR A 49 -3.24 1.27 12.22
CA TYR A 49 -4.02 0.51 11.25
C TYR A 49 -4.38 -0.87 11.79
N ARG A 50 -5.52 -1.42 11.32
CA ARG A 50 -5.88 -2.80 11.63
C ARG A 50 -4.92 -3.74 10.94
N LYS A 51 -4.42 -4.72 11.68
CA LYS A 51 -3.57 -5.79 11.17
C LYS A 51 -4.33 -6.65 10.15
N GLY A 52 -3.77 -6.77 8.95
CA GLY A 52 -4.27 -7.70 7.94
C GLY A 52 -3.85 -9.14 8.23
N SER A 53 -4.49 -10.10 7.54
CA SER A 53 -4.17 -11.53 7.67
C SER A 53 -2.73 -11.89 7.25
N LEU A 54 -2.07 -11.02 6.46
CA LEU A 54 -0.65 -11.13 6.09
C LEU A 54 0.30 -11.03 7.30
N GLY A 55 -0.13 -10.40 8.39
CA GLY A 55 0.62 -10.44 9.64
C GLY A 55 1.50 -9.23 9.95
N LEU A 56 1.61 -8.24 9.06
CA LEU A 56 2.40 -7.02 9.28
C LEU A 56 1.74 -6.10 10.32
N GLU A 57 2.53 -5.64 11.30
CA GLU A 57 2.06 -4.72 12.33
C GLU A 57 2.16 -3.26 11.85
N ALA A 58 1.17 -2.44 12.21
CA ALA A 58 1.20 -1.01 11.87
C ALA A 58 2.46 -0.29 12.42
N ARG A 59 2.98 -0.73 13.58
CA ARG A 59 4.21 -0.17 14.17
C ARG A 59 5.45 -0.43 13.32
N GLU A 60 5.55 -1.61 12.69
CA GLU A 60 6.69 -1.97 11.83
C GLU A 60 6.70 -1.10 10.57
N LEU A 61 5.50 -0.79 10.06
CA LEU A 61 5.33 0.14 8.95
C LEU A 61 5.74 1.57 9.32
N ALA A 62 5.32 2.05 10.50
CA ALA A 62 5.72 3.37 10.99
C ALA A 62 7.25 3.45 11.22
N ASP A 63 7.85 2.41 11.83
CA ASP A 63 9.29 2.33 12.04
C ASP A 63 10.05 2.42 10.69
N LEU A 64 9.58 1.74 9.65
CA LEU A 64 10.16 1.84 8.29
C LEU A 64 10.02 3.26 7.72
N PHE A 65 8.83 3.84 7.79
CA PHE A 65 8.55 5.16 7.20
C PHE A 65 9.34 6.28 7.89
N GLU A 66 9.55 6.20 9.20
CA GLU A 66 10.34 7.16 9.97
C GLU A 66 11.84 7.11 9.66
N GLN A 67 12.33 6.02 9.05
CA GLN A 67 13.71 5.92 8.58
C GLN A 67 13.93 6.64 7.24
N ALA A 68 12.87 7.02 6.54
CA ALA A 68 12.96 7.75 5.29
C ALA A 68 13.23 9.24 5.53
N ALA A 69 14.11 9.80 4.70
CA ALA A 69 14.28 11.24 4.52
C ALA A 69 13.71 11.63 3.14
N PRO A 70 13.46 12.92 2.85
CA PRO A 70 13.08 13.35 1.52
C PRO A 70 14.06 12.83 0.48
N PHE A 71 13.55 12.15 -0.55
CA PHE A 71 14.39 11.57 -1.60
C PHE A 71 14.84 12.66 -2.57
N ALA A 72 16.13 12.69 -2.89
CA ALA A 72 16.68 13.66 -3.84
C ALA A 72 16.23 13.38 -5.28
N ASP A 73 16.08 12.10 -5.63
CA ASP A 73 15.67 11.63 -6.95
C ASP A 73 15.13 10.19 -6.86
N ALA A 74 14.70 9.67 -8.02
CA ALA A 74 14.21 8.30 -8.18
C ALA A 74 15.24 7.24 -7.73
N SER A 75 16.54 7.48 -7.94
CA SER A 75 17.59 6.52 -7.59
C SER A 75 17.79 6.41 -6.09
N ALA A 76 17.78 7.55 -5.38
CA ALA A 76 17.84 7.60 -3.93
C ALA A 76 16.63 6.92 -3.30
N ALA A 77 15.44 7.13 -3.87
CA ALA A 77 14.21 6.48 -3.44
C ALA A 77 14.27 4.96 -3.63
N ARG A 78 14.64 4.47 -4.82
CA ARG A 78 14.81 3.02 -5.07
C ARG A 78 15.84 2.39 -4.12
N THR A 79 16.99 3.04 -3.91
CA THR A 79 18.03 2.58 -2.99
C THR A 79 17.50 2.39 -1.57
N PHE A 80 16.65 3.29 -1.09
CA PHE A 80 16.03 3.15 0.23
C PHE A 80 15.19 1.88 0.33
N PHE A 81 14.31 1.62 -0.64
CA PHE A 81 13.49 0.39 -0.64
C PHE A 81 14.34 -0.87 -0.79
N GLU A 82 15.36 -0.85 -1.64
CA GLU A 82 16.30 -1.96 -1.83
C GLU A 82 17.07 -2.32 -0.55
N GLN A 83 17.40 -1.33 0.27
CA GLN A 83 18.12 -1.54 1.53
C GLN A 83 17.22 -1.92 2.71
N ARG A 84 15.95 -1.50 2.69
CA ARG A 84 15.05 -1.57 3.86
C ARG A 84 13.92 -2.57 3.70
N CYS A 85 13.63 -3.03 2.48
CA CYS A 85 12.52 -3.91 2.17
C CYS A 85 13.00 -5.21 1.50
N THR A 86 12.15 -6.23 1.57
CA THR A 86 12.31 -7.48 0.80
C THR A 86 11.04 -7.67 -0.02
N PRO A 87 11.13 -7.73 -1.35
CA PRO A 87 9.94 -7.90 -2.17
C PRO A 87 9.46 -9.36 -2.13
N PHE A 88 8.14 -9.52 -2.07
CA PHE A 88 7.47 -10.81 -2.14
C PHE A 88 6.42 -10.77 -3.25
N ARG A 89 6.48 -11.74 -4.15
CA ARG A 89 5.41 -12.03 -5.10
C ARG A 89 4.27 -12.74 -4.38
N ILE A 90 3.07 -12.18 -4.49
CA ILE A 90 1.84 -12.78 -3.97
C ILE A 90 1.26 -13.70 -5.04
N LEU A 91 1.10 -14.99 -4.72
CA LEU A 91 0.60 -16.01 -5.63
C LEU A 91 -0.71 -16.58 -5.08
N LYS A 92 -1.81 -16.40 -5.79
CA LYS A 92 -3.12 -16.94 -5.40
C LYS A 92 -3.12 -18.47 -5.49
N HIS A 93 -3.94 -19.13 -4.67
CA HIS A 93 -4.00 -20.60 -4.58
C HIS A 93 -4.25 -21.30 -5.94
N ASN A 94 -5.01 -20.69 -6.85
CA ASN A 94 -5.35 -21.26 -8.15
C ASN A 94 -4.42 -20.78 -9.30
N ASP A 95 -3.26 -20.20 -8.96
CA ASP A 95 -2.36 -19.49 -9.89
C ASP A 95 -3.07 -18.41 -10.74
N GLU A 96 -4.21 -17.93 -10.25
CA GLU A 96 -4.92 -16.79 -10.82
C GLU A 96 -4.07 -15.53 -10.72
N GLN A 97 -4.11 -14.72 -11.79
CA GLN A 97 -3.44 -13.42 -11.80
C GLN A 97 -4.12 -12.44 -10.84
N GLY A 98 -3.34 -11.47 -10.35
CA GLY A 98 -3.89 -10.30 -9.67
C GLY A 98 -4.77 -9.49 -10.64
N PHE A 99 -5.80 -8.84 -10.11
CA PHE A 99 -6.72 -8.02 -10.89
C PHE A 99 -6.69 -6.58 -10.36
N VAL A 100 -6.47 -5.62 -11.26
CA VAL A 100 -6.35 -4.20 -10.92
C VAL A 100 -7.55 -3.46 -11.48
N THR A 101 -8.17 -2.63 -10.64
CA THR A 101 -9.22 -1.68 -11.02
C THR A 101 -8.78 -0.27 -10.62
N ALA A 102 -9.49 0.75 -11.09
CA ALA A 102 -9.21 2.14 -10.77
C ALA A 102 -10.43 2.80 -10.12
N PHE A 103 -10.17 3.71 -9.19
CA PHE A 103 -11.14 4.68 -8.68
C PHE A 103 -10.52 6.08 -8.81
N TYR A 104 -11.35 7.11 -8.74
CA TYR A 104 -10.93 8.51 -8.75
C TYR A 104 -11.84 9.32 -7.83
N GLU A 105 -11.44 10.55 -7.52
CA GLU A 105 -12.27 11.52 -6.81
C GLU A 105 -13.02 12.37 -7.85
N PRO A 106 -14.35 12.24 -7.97
CA PRO A 106 -15.12 13.02 -8.93
C PRO A 106 -15.29 14.47 -8.48
N GLU A 107 -15.27 15.39 -9.45
CA GLU A 107 -15.69 16.77 -9.25
C GLU A 107 -17.19 16.87 -9.55
N VAL A 108 -17.96 17.37 -8.58
CA VAL A 108 -19.42 17.49 -8.67
C VAL A 108 -19.83 18.87 -8.21
N ASP A 109 -20.58 19.59 -9.05
CA ASP A 109 -21.20 20.86 -8.67
C ASP A 109 -22.26 20.62 -7.60
N VAL A 110 -22.17 21.35 -6.49
CA VAL A 110 -23.11 21.28 -5.37
C VAL A 110 -23.54 22.67 -4.94
N SER A 111 -24.72 22.76 -4.30
CA SER A 111 -25.22 23.97 -3.66
C SER A 111 -25.63 23.66 -2.22
N ASP A 112 -25.43 24.63 -1.34
CA ASP A 112 -25.87 24.59 0.06
C ASP A 112 -27.37 24.90 0.23
N VAL A 113 -28.06 25.25 -0.86
CA VAL A 113 -29.52 25.46 -0.92
C VAL A 113 -30.13 24.53 -1.96
N SER A 114 -31.26 23.89 -1.62
CA SER A 114 -31.97 23.01 -2.55
C SER A 114 -32.90 23.82 -3.47
N GLU A 115 -32.33 24.32 -4.56
CA GLU A 115 -33.05 25.10 -5.58
C GLU A 115 -32.58 24.75 -7.00
N GLY A 116 -33.48 24.91 -7.97
CA GLY A 116 -33.17 24.70 -9.39
C GLY A 116 -32.71 23.28 -9.71
N LEU A 117 -31.46 23.14 -10.18
CA LEU A 117 -30.84 21.86 -10.55
C LEU A 117 -30.30 21.08 -9.33
N PHE A 118 -30.21 21.71 -8.15
CA PHE A 118 -29.62 21.12 -6.94
C PHE A 118 -30.69 20.46 -6.06
N THR A 119 -31.27 19.35 -6.54
CA THR A 119 -32.37 18.63 -5.86
C THR A 119 -31.94 17.35 -5.15
N HIS A 120 -30.65 17.03 -5.15
CA HIS A 120 -30.09 15.83 -4.53
C HIS A 120 -29.16 16.23 -3.37
N PRO A 121 -29.48 15.86 -2.11
CA PRO A 121 -28.64 16.17 -0.95
C PRO A 121 -27.38 15.30 -0.88
#